data_AF-A0A251VBL2-F1
#
_entry.id   AF-A0A251VBL2-F1
#
_cell.length_a   1.000
_cell.length_b   1.000
_cell.length_c   1.000
_cell.angle_alpha   90.00
_cell.angle_beta   90.00
_cell.angle_gamma   90.00
#
_symmetry.space_group_name_H-M   'P 1'
#
loop_
_entity.id
_entity.type
_entity.pdbx_description
1 polymer ?
#
loop_
_entity_poly.entity_id
_entity_poly.type
_entity_poly.pdbx_seq_one_letter_code
_entity_poly.pdbx_strand_id
1 'polypeptide(L)'
;MKIFFEIRKQKYLEALDKHDRSKTLEILVKDLKVFASFNEDLFKEITQLLTSENFRENEQLSKYGDTKSARAIMLVELKKLIEAKNPLFRDKLQFPNLKNSILRTLINQSFVKTRGQIPISRRYLLTIHVVNRMVRVLHHMRIIRFLESWRLSSFGCTWAVSIRTGSGTNSTCGLDV
;
A
#
# COMPACT_ATOMS: atom_id res chain seq x y z
N MET A 1 28.61 -17.60 -2.97
CA MET A 1 29.94 -16.97 -2.80
C MET A 1 30.34 -16.09 -3.98
N LYS A 2 30.42 -16.61 -5.22
CA LYS A 2 30.87 -15.84 -6.41
C LYS A 2 30.12 -14.51 -6.66
N ILE A 3 28.81 -14.44 -6.42
CA ILE A 3 28.01 -13.20 -6.53
C ILE A 3 28.59 -12.05 -5.68
N PHE A 4 28.89 -12.32 -4.41
CA PHE A 4 29.42 -11.30 -3.50
C PHE A 4 30.83 -10.87 -3.89
N PHE A 5 31.63 -11.82 -4.39
CA PHE A 5 32.97 -11.53 -4.87
C PHE A 5 32.95 -10.54 -6.04
N GLU A 6 32.14 -10.80 -7.08
CA GLU A 6 32.04 -9.91 -8.25
C GLU A 6 31.56 -8.50 -7.88
N ILE A 7 30.55 -8.39 -6.99
CA ILE A 7 30.04 -7.09 -6.52
C ILE A 7 31.13 -6.29 -5.78
N ARG A 8 31.86 -6.96 -4.88
CA ARG A 8 32.92 -6.31 -4.10
C ARG A 8 34.14 -5.97 -4.96
N LYS A 9 34.47 -6.82 -5.94
CA LYS A 9 35.52 -6.56 -6.94
C LYS A 9 35.17 -5.33 -7.77
N GLN A 10 33.94 -5.20 -8.25
CA GLN A 10 33.50 -4.03 -9.00
C GLN A 10 33.59 -2.74 -8.16
N LYS A 11 33.14 -2.78 -6.90
CA LYS A 11 33.26 -1.66 -5.96
C LYS A 11 34.73 -1.23 -5.74
N TYR A 12 35.63 -2.20 -5.67
CA TYR A 12 37.07 -1.96 -5.56
C TYR A 12 37.66 -1.31 -6.82
N LEU A 13 37.33 -1.82 -8.01
CA LEU A 13 37.79 -1.25 -9.29
C LEU A 13 37.29 0.18 -9.49
N GLU A 14 36.06 0.49 -9.08
CA GLU A 14 35.53 1.85 -9.11
C GLU A 14 36.23 2.81 -8.14
N ALA A 15 36.76 2.31 -7.03
CA ALA A 15 37.56 3.10 -6.09
C ALA A 15 38.96 3.37 -6.65
N LEU A 16 39.56 2.37 -7.31
CA LEU A 16 40.82 2.50 -8.04
C LEU A 16 40.71 3.51 -9.18
N ASP A 17 39.64 3.46 -9.98
CA ASP A 17 39.40 4.37 -11.11
C ASP A 17 39.22 5.84 -10.66
N LYS A 18 38.81 6.06 -9.40
CA LYS A 18 38.74 7.39 -8.78
C LYS A 18 40.05 7.82 -8.09
N HIS A 19 41.09 6.98 -8.13
CA HIS A 19 42.36 7.16 -7.45
C HIS A 19 42.25 7.36 -5.92
N ASP A 20 41.16 6.88 -5.29
CA ASP A 20 40.95 6.99 -3.85
C ASP A 20 41.58 5.78 -3.14
N ARG A 21 42.88 5.89 -2.85
CA ARG A 21 43.66 4.81 -2.22
C ARG A 21 43.14 4.43 -0.84
N SER A 22 42.65 5.39 -0.05
CA SER A 22 42.13 5.13 1.29
C SER A 22 40.90 4.23 1.25
N LYS A 23 39.89 4.61 0.43
CA LYS A 23 38.70 3.77 0.25
C LYS A 23 39.03 2.44 -0.40
N THR A 24 39.96 2.42 -1.34
CA THR A 24 40.39 1.19 -2.02
C THR A 24 40.97 0.18 -1.03
N LEU A 25 41.87 0.61 -0.13
CA LEU A 25 42.43 -0.24 0.92
C LEU A 25 41.37 -0.72 1.91
N GLU A 26 40.45 0.18 2.29
CA GLU A 26 39.33 -0.17 3.18
C GLU A 26 38.48 -1.30 2.58
N ILE A 27 38.12 -1.20 1.30
CA ILE A 27 37.36 -2.23 0.58
C ILE A 27 38.18 -3.53 0.48
N LEU A 28 39.48 -3.45 0.18
CA LEU A 28 40.33 -4.64 0.08
C LEU A 28 40.36 -5.44 1.39
N VAL A 29 40.57 -4.76 2.52
CA VAL A 29 40.71 -5.41 3.83
C VAL A 29 39.36 -5.86 4.40
N LYS A 30 38.31 -5.05 4.29
CA LYS A 30 36.99 -5.38 4.85
C LYS A 30 36.20 -6.33 3.97
N ASP A 31 36.13 -6.04 2.68
CA ASP A 31 35.22 -6.71 1.75
C ASP A 31 35.91 -7.89 1.04
N LEU A 32 37.18 -7.74 0.62
CA LEU A 32 37.84 -8.73 -0.23
C LEU A 32 38.71 -9.76 0.51
N LYS A 33 39.27 -9.41 1.68
CA LYS A 33 40.13 -10.31 2.48
C LYS A 33 39.47 -11.65 2.84
N VAL A 34 38.15 -11.67 3.02
CA VAL A 34 37.38 -12.89 3.32
C VAL A 34 37.49 -13.93 2.19
N PHE A 35 37.80 -13.50 0.96
CA PHE A 35 37.96 -14.41 -0.18
C PHE A 35 39.39 -14.95 -0.32
N ALA A 36 40.37 -14.42 0.42
CA ALA A 36 41.76 -14.85 0.35
C ALA A 36 41.93 -16.33 0.75
N SER A 37 41.12 -16.83 1.69
CA SER A 37 41.14 -18.24 2.10
C SER A 37 40.65 -19.20 1.02
N PHE A 38 39.94 -18.70 -0.01
CA PHE A 38 39.41 -19.52 -1.10
C PHE A 38 40.34 -19.55 -2.31
N ASN A 39 41.03 -18.44 -2.58
CA ASN A 39 42.02 -18.34 -3.64
C ASN A 39 43.02 -17.23 -3.28
N GLU A 40 44.16 -17.66 -2.74
CA GLU A 40 45.21 -16.75 -2.26
C GLU A 40 45.91 -16.04 -3.42
N ASP A 41 46.12 -16.73 -4.55
CA ASP A 41 46.77 -16.18 -5.73
C ASP A 41 45.95 -15.05 -6.35
N LEU A 42 44.63 -15.26 -6.45
CA LEU A 42 43.72 -14.24 -6.95
C LEU A 42 43.68 -13.01 -6.02
N PHE A 43 43.78 -13.21 -4.71
CA PHE A 43 43.86 -12.10 -3.76
C PHE A 43 45.18 -11.33 -3.90
N LYS A 44 46.30 -12.03 -4.14
CA LYS A 44 47.60 -11.41 -4.44
C LYS A 44 47.55 -10.58 -5.72
N GLU A 45 46.96 -11.11 -6.79
CA GLU A 45 46.76 -10.36 -8.05
C GLU A 45 45.97 -9.07 -7.82
N ILE A 46 44.86 -9.13 -7.08
CA ILE A 46 44.05 -7.94 -6.78
C ILE A 46 44.84 -6.93 -5.94
N THR A 47 45.66 -7.41 -5.00
CA THR A 47 46.50 -6.55 -4.16
C THR A 47 47.59 -5.86 -4.99
N GLN A 48 48.16 -6.54 -6.00
CA GLN A 48 49.12 -5.94 -6.92
C GLN A 48 48.53 -4.77 -7.72
N LEU A 49 47.22 -4.77 -8.00
CA LEU A 49 46.54 -3.65 -8.67
C LEU A 49 46.60 -2.32 -7.88
N LEU A 50 46.88 -2.35 -6.57
CA LEU A 50 47.12 -1.13 -5.79
C LEU A 50 48.41 -0.40 -6.19
N THR A 51 49.40 -1.15 -6.66
CA THR A 51 50.71 -0.62 -7.05
C THR A 51 50.75 -0.14 -8.49
N SER A 52 49.84 -0.64 -9.35
CA SER A 52 49.71 -0.20 -10.73
C SER A 52 49.13 1.22 -10.81
N GLU A 53 49.64 2.04 -11.74
CA GLU A 53 49.12 3.38 -12.00
C GLU A 53 47.76 3.31 -12.73
N ASN A 54 47.62 2.35 -13.65
CA ASN A 54 46.37 2.04 -14.33
C ASN A 54 46.11 0.52 -14.32
N PHE A 55 45.03 0.09 -13.67
CA PHE A 55 44.68 -1.33 -13.58
C PHE A 55 44.26 -1.94 -14.94
N ARG A 56 44.01 -1.12 -15.97
CA ARG A 56 43.69 -1.57 -17.33
C ARG A 56 44.89 -2.16 -18.08
N GLU A 57 46.10 -1.98 -17.56
CA GLU A 57 47.32 -2.60 -18.10
C GLU A 57 47.36 -4.11 -17.84
N ASN A 58 46.59 -4.60 -16.87
CA ASN A 58 46.45 -6.02 -16.63
C ASN A 58 45.65 -6.66 -17.78
N GLU A 59 46.18 -7.74 -18.37
CA GLU A 59 45.57 -8.45 -19.51
C GLU A 59 44.10 -8.82 -19.26
N GLN A 60 43.76 -9.24 -18.04
CA GLN A 60 42.39 -9.62 -17.66
C GLN A 60 41.43 -8.43 -17.53
N LEU A 61 41.96 -7.23 -17.24
CA LEU A 61 41.20 -6.00 -17.02
C LEU A 61 41.31 -5.01 -18.18
N SER A 62 42.08 -5.35 -19.22
CA SER A 62 42.22 -4.56 -20.45
C SER A 62 40.88 -4.24 -21.13
N LYS A 63 39.88 -5.11 -20.98
CA LYS A 63 38.52 -4.94 -21.51
C LYS A 63 37.66 -3.98 -20.67
N TYR A 64 38.17 -3.48 -19.55
CA TYR A 64 37.45 -2.58 -18.67
C TYR A 64 37.41 -1.16 -19.26
N GLY A 65 36.26 -0.79 -19.83
CA GLY A 65 36.01 0.55 -20.36
C GLY A 65 35.59 1.54 -19.28
N ASP A 66 34.36 2.04 -19.41
CA ASP A 66 33.71 2.96 -18.49
C ASP A 66 32.96 2.24 -17.35
N THR A 67 32.75 2.95 -16.23
CA THR A 67 32.05 2.38 -15.06
C THR A 67 30.61 1.95 -15.35
N LYS A 68 29.92 2.64 -16.28
CA LYS A 68 28.52 2.32 -16.61
C LYS A 68 28.45 1.01 -17.41
N SER A 69 29.28 0.83 -18.43
CA SER A 69 29.34 -0.44 -19.17
C SER A 69 29.84 -1.58 -18.29
N ALA A 70 30.86 -1.35 -17.44
CA ALA A 70 31.36 -2.36 -16.52
C ALA A 70 30.26 -2.88 -15.57
N ARG A 71 29.45 -1.98 -14.99
CA ARG A 71 28.29 -2.36 -14.17
C ARG A 71 27.24 -3.14 -14.96
N ALA A 72 26.99 -2.76 -16.22
CA ALA A 72 26.02 -3.47 -17.07
C ALA A 72 26.47 -4.90 -17.38
N ILE A 73 27.75 -5.09 -17.73
CA ILE A 73 28.34 -6.41 -17.96
C ILE A 73 28.28 -7.26 -16.68
N MET A 74 28.67 -6.67 -15.54
CA MET A 74 28.59 -7.33 -14.25
C MET A 74 27.15 -7.75 -13.92
N LEU A 75 26.15 -6.88 -14.17
CA LEU A 75 24.75 -7.18 -13.91
C LEU A 75 24.25 -8.39 -14.71
N VAL A 76 24.64 -8.50 -15.99
CA VAL A 76 24.30 -9.66 -16.83
C VAL A 76 24.91 -10.94 -16.25
N GLU A 77 26.17 -10.90 -15.82
CA GLU A 77 26.83 -12.05 -15.20
C GLU A 77 26.18 -12.42 -13.86
N LEU A 78 25.85 -11.43 -13.02
CA LEU A 78 25.15 -11.63 -11.76
C LEU A 78 23.78 -12.27 -11.97
N LYS A 79 23.02 -11.81 -12.97
CA LYS A 79 21.72 -12.38 -13.32
C LYS A 79 21.86 -13.87 -13.67
N LYS A 80 22.83 -14.24 -14.50
CA LYS A 80 23.13 -15.64 -14.82
C LYS A 80 23.52 -16.44 -13.57
N LEU A 81 24.35 -15.88 -12.69
CA LEU A 81 24.77 -16.56 -11.45
C LEU A 81 23.61 -16.77 -10.47
N ILE A 82 22.66 -15.83 -10.41
CA ILE A 82 21.47 -15.92 -9.56
C ILE A 82 20.47 -16.94 -10.13
N GLU A 83 20.18 -16.86 -11.43
CA GLU A 83 19.19 -17.73 -12.10
C GLU A 83 19.69 -19.18 -12.24
N ALA A 84 20.95 -19.38 -12.65
CA ALA A 84 21.46 -20.72 -12.97
C ALA A 84 22.12 -21.42 -11.79
N LYS A 85 22.87 -20.69 -10.95
CA LYS A 85 23.81 -21.30 -10.00
C LYS A 85 23.36 -21.29 -8.54
N ASN A 86 22.25 -20.63 -8.20
CA ASN A 86 21.83 -20.49 -6.81
C ASN A 86 20.47 -21.18 -6.53
N PRO A 87 20.48 -22.40 -5.97
CA PRO A 87 19.26 -23.13 -5.62
C PRO A 87 18.35 -22.35 -4.66
N LEU A 88 18.89 -21.43 -3.86
CA LEU A 88 18.13 -20.65 -2.88
C LEU A 88 17.14 -19.66 -3.50
N PHE A 89 17.36 -19.27 -4.76
CA PHE A 89 16.51 -18.34 -5.51
C PHE A 89 15.58 -19.04 -6.50
N ARG A 90 15.58 -20.38 -6.56
CA ARG A 90 14.61 -21.12 -7.37
C ARG A 90 13.19 -20.72 -6.93
N ASP A 91 12.35 -20.40 -7.91
CA ASP A 91 10.94 -19.98 -7.76
C ASP A 91 10.69 -18.69 -6.97
N LYS A 92 11.73 -17.93 -6.62
CA LYS A 92 11.61 -16.65 -5.90
C LYS A 92 11.83 -15.41 -6.78
N LEU A 93 12.29 -15.62 -8.01
CA LEU A 93 12.65 -14.53 -8.93
C LEU A 93 11.45 -14.01 -9.74
N GLN A 94 10.42 -14.84 -9.90
CA GLN A 94 9.22 -14.46 -10.63
C GLN A 94 8.18 -13.92 -9.64
N PHE A 95 7.69 -12.72 -9.91
CA PHE A 95 6.56 -12.19 -9.16
C PHE A 95 5.31 -13.02 -9.51
N PRO A 96 4.51 -13.47 -8.51
CA PRO A 96 3.32 -14.26 -8.78
C PRO A 96 2.32 -13.44 -9.61
N ASN A 97 1.66 -14.09 -10.57
CA ASN A 97 0.62 -13.45 -11.37
C ASN A 97 -0.63 -13.25 -10.50
N LEU A 98 -0.79 -12.03 -9.98
CA LEU A 98 -1.87 -11.63 -9.10
C LEU A 98 -2.79 -10.67 -9.85
N LYS A 99 -4.11 -10.88 -9.77
CA LYS A 99 -5.09 -9.90 -10.24
C LYS A 99 -4.89 -8.57 -9.50
N ASN A 100 -5.13 -7.46 -10.20
CA ASN A 100 -5.05 -6.13 -9.62
C ASN A 100 -5.94 -6.03 -8.37
N SER A 101 -5.45 -5.35 -7.34
CA SER A 101 -6.18 -5.12 -6.08
C SER A 101 -6.62 -6.36 -5.30
N ILE A 102 -6.01 -7.54 -5.51
CA ILE A 102 -6.31 -8.77 -4.74
C ILE A 102 -6.34 -8.54 -3.24
N LEU A 103 -5.38 -7.79 -2.68
CA LEU A 103 -5.34 -7.50 -1.25
C LEU A 103 -6.61 -6.75 -0.79
N ARG A 104 -7.05 -5.75 -1.56
CA ARG A 104 -8.29 -5.01 -1.26
C ARG A 104 -9.51 -5.92 -1.34
N THR A 105 -9.56 -6.81 -2.33
CA THR A 105 -10.64 -7.80 -2.45
C THR A 105 -10.68 -8.75 -1.25
N LEU A 106 -9.53 -9.26 -0.81
CA LEU A 106 -9.42 -10.14 0.35
C LEU A 106 -9.82 -9.42 1.65
N ILE A 107 -9.40 -8.17 1.82
CA ILE A 107 -9.80 -7.31 2.95
C ILE A 107 -11.31 -7.07 2.93
N ASN A 108 -11.91 -6.78 1.78
CA ASN A 108 -13.36 -6.59 1.68
C ASN A 108 -14.12 -7.88 2.00
N GLN A 109 -13.63 -9.04 1.57
CA GLN A 109 -14.21 -10.34 1.90
C GLN A 109 -14.15 -10.63 3.40
N SER A 110 -13.05 -10.30 4.07
CA SER A 110 -12.94 -10.47 5.53
C SER A 110 -13.86 -9.52 6.29
N PHE A 111 -14.06 -8.28 5.81
CA PHE A 111 -15.06 -7.36 6.36
C PHE A 111 -16.51 -7.84 6.17
N VAL A 112 -16.84 -8.41 5.02
CA VAL A 112 -18.18 -8.96 4.77
C VAL A 112 -18.44 -10.17 5.66
N LYS A 113 -17.45 -11.06 5.81
CA LYS A 113 -17.55 -12.26 6.67
C LYS A 113 -17.74 -11.90 8.15
N THR A 114 -17.05 -10.87 8.63
CA THR A 114 -17.20 -10.38 10.01
C THR A 114 -18.55 -9.72 10.26
N ARG A 115 -19.12 -9.00 9.28
CA ARG A 115 -20.49 -8.45 9.39
C ARG A 115 -21.59 -9.53 9.39
N GLY A 116 -21.42 -10.59 8.59
CA GLY A 116 -22.34 -11.73 8.57
C GLY A 116 -22.34 -12.58 9.84
N GLN A 117 -21.35 -12.41 10.72
CA GLN A 117 -21.22 -13.09 12.02
C GLN A 117 -21.71 -12.24 13.20
N ILE A 118 -22.19 -11.02 12.98
CA ILE A 118 -22.87 -10.27 14.03
C ILE A 118 -24.31 -10.79 14.09
N PRO A 119 -24.71 -11.63 15.06
CA PRO A 119 -26.12 -11.82 15.30
C PRO A 119 -26.66 -10.47 15.73
N ILE A 120 -27.45 -9.82 14.88
CA ILE A 120 -28.36 -8.77 15.35
C ILE A 120 -29.33 -9.51 16.27
N SER A 121 -28.95 -9.65 17.55
CA SER A 121 -29.74 -10.36 18.53
C SER A 121 -31.15 -9.76 18.48
N ARG A 122 -32.18 -10.60 18.45
CA ARG A 122 -33.60 -10.18 18.50
C ARG A 122 -33.86 -9.16 19.61
N ARG A 123 -33.01 -9.14 20.65
CA ARG A 123 -33.01 -8.16 21.73
C ARG A 123 -32.75 -6.72 21.26
N TYR A 124 -31.85 -6.50 20.28
CA TYR A 124 -31.59 -5.19 19.66
C TYR A 124 -32.73 -4.74 18.75
N LEU A 125 -33.36 -5.68 18.03
CA LEU A 125 -34.56 -5.39 17.23
C LEU A 125 -35.75 -5.03 18.11
N LEU A 126 -35.94 -5.74 19.24
CA LEU A 126 -36.97 -5.42 20.22
C LEU A 126 -36.72 -4.07 20.89
N THR A 127 -35.48 -3.72 21.26
CA THR A 127 -35.21 -2.38 21.79
C THR A 127 -35.42 -1.29 20.74
N ILE A 128 -35.02 -1.48 19.47
CA ILE A 128 -35.34 -0.52 18.41
C ILE A 128 -36.86 -0.39 18.21
N HIS A 129 -37.61 -1.49 18.26
CA HIS A 129 -39.07 -1.48 18.11
C HIS A 129 -39.77 -0.81 19.30
N VAL A 130 -39.30 -1.07 20.53
CA VAL A 130 -39.81 -0.46 21.76
C VAL A 130 -39.48 1.04 21.79
N VAL A 131 -38.26 1.44 21.44
CA VAL A 131 -37.86 2.85 21.34
C VAL A 131 -38.67 3.55 20.26
N ASN A 132 -38.86 2.96 19.07
CA ASN A 132 -39.71 3.52 18.02
C ASN A 132 -41.19 3.58 18.41
N ARG A 133 -41.69 2.65 19.22
CA ARG A 133 -43.06 2.70 19.77
C ARG A 133 -43.19 3.81 20.82
N MET A 134 -42.22 3.94 21.72
CA MET A 134 -42.17 5.02 22.71
C MET A 134 -42.08 6.39 22.06
N VAL A 135 -41.25 6.58 21.04
CA VAL A 135 -41.17 7.85 20.28
C VAL A 135 -42.50 8.17 19.62
N ARG A 136 -43.20 7.18 19.05
CA ARG A 136 -44.55 7.37 18.47
C ARG A 136 -45.58 7.79 19.52
N VAL A 137 -45.57 7.15 20.69
CA VAL A 137 -46.44 7.49 21.82
C VAL A 137 -46.12 8.88 22.36
N LEU A 138 -44.84 9.26 22.44
CA LEU A 138 -44.43 10.59 22.85
C LEU A 138 -44.87 11.66 21.86
N HIS A 139 -44.80 11.36 20.55
CA HIS A 139 -45.31 12.24 19.51
C HIS A 139 -46.84 12.40 19.61
N HIS A 140 -47.56 11.31 19.85
CA HIS A 140 -49.00 11.33 20.09
C HIS A 140 -49.37 12.13 21.35
N MET A 141 -48.65 11.95 22.45
CA MET A 141 -48.87 12.72 23.68
C MET A 141 -48.54 14.21 23.51
N ARG A 142 -47.52 14.56 22.72
CA ARG A 142 -47.22 15.97 22.39
C ARG A 142 -48.31 16.57 21.50
N ILE A 143 -48.85 15.81 20.55
CA ILE A 143 -50.00 16.23 19.73
C ILE A 143 -51.26 16.40 20.59
N ILE A 144 -51.52 15.50 21.54
CA ILE A 144 -52.66 15.61 22.46
C ILE A 144 -52.52 16.84 23.36
N ARG A 145 -51.35 17.10 23.97
CA ARG A 145 -51.13 18.33 24.74
C ARG A 145 -51.24 19.60 23.88
N PHE A 146 -50.81 19.54 22.62
CA PHE A 146 -50.98 20.64 21.68
C PHE A 146 -52.46 20.89 21.35
N LEU A 147 -53.23 19.82 21.13
CA LEU A 147 -54.69 19.88 20.89
C LEU A 147 -55.48 20.30 22.13
N GLU A 148 -55.07 19.90 23.33
CA GLU A 148 -55.68 20.34 24.59
C GLU A 148 -55.36 21.82 24.88
N SER A 149 -54.12 22.25 24.59
CA SER A 149 -53.76 23.68 24.62
C SER A 149 -54.53 24.48 23.58
N TRP A 150 -54.79 23.92 22.40
CA TRP A 150 -55.63 24.56 21.38
C TRP A 150 -57.10 24.61 21.82
N ARG A 151 -57.64 23.52 22.39
CA ARG A 151 -59.02 23.45 22.89
C ARG A 151 -59.28 24.43 24.03
N LEU A 152 -58.31 24.62 24.94
CA LEU A 152 -58.41 25.63 26.01
C LEU A 152 -58.27 27.07 25.49
N SER A 153 -57.61 27.27 24.35
CA SER A 153 -57.52 28.59 23.70
C SER A 153 -58.71 28.91 22.79
N SER A 154 -59.47 27.91 22.31
CA SER A 154 -60.60 28.09 21.39
C SER A 154 -61.98 28.18 22.07
N PHE A 155 -62.09 27.98 23.39
CA PHE A 155 -63.35 28.14 24.14
C PHE A 155 -63.55 29.55 24.73
N GLY A 156 -62.78 30.53 24.27
CA GLY A 156 -62.90 31.94 24.64
C GLY A 156 -63.28 32.84 23.47
N CYS A 157 -64.14 32.43 22.53
CA CYS A 157 -64.76 33.35 21.57
C CYS A 157 -66.17 32.84 21.19
N THR A 158 -67.12 33.74 21.38
CA THR A 158 -68.57 33.58 21.33
C THR A 158 -69.09 33.26 19.92
N TRP A 159 -70.24 32.58 19.92
CA TRP A 159 -71.08 32.22 18.78
C TRP A 159 -71.31 33.35 17.75
N ALA A 160 -71.16 33.03 16.46
CA ALA A 160 -72.04 33.54 15.40
C ALA A 160 -72.04 32.59 14.19
N VAL A 161 -73.22 32.07 13.90
CA VAL A 161 -73.58 31.15 12.82
C VAL A 161 -73.68 31.90 11.49
N SER A 162 -73.12 31.38 10.39
CA SER A 162 -73.81 31.38 9.08
C SER A 162 -73.14 30.53 7.98
N ILE A 163 -73.86 29.49 7.54
CA ILE A 163 -74.22 29.16 6.13
C ILE A 163 -73.08 29.25 5.10
N ARG A 164 -72.45 28.14 4.68
CA ARG A 164 -72.86 27.16 3.64
C ARG A 164 -73.31 27.78 2.31
N THR A 165 -72.37 28.03 1.41
CA THR A 165 -72.41 27.93 -0.07
C THR A 165 -71.02 28.39 -0.53
N GLY A 166 -70.26 27.81 -1.46
CA GLY A 166 -70.45 26.83 -2.50
C GLY A 166 -69.16 26.81 -3.33
N SER A 167 -69.06 25.87 -4.27
CA SER A 167 -68.12 25.80 -5.38
C SER A 167 -66.61 25.81 -5.06
N GLY A 168 -66.07 24.61 -4.90
CA GLY A 168 -64.68 24.33 -5.26
C GLY A 168 -64.55 23.87 -6.72
N THR A 169 -63.29 23.71 -7.11
CA THR A 169 -62.76 23.15 -8.38
C THR A 169 -62.76 24.15 -9.54
N ASN A 170 -61.73 24.28 -10.37
CA ASN A 170 -60.51 23.50 -10.61
C ASN A 170 -59.56 24.39 -11.42
N SER A 171 -58.25 24.27 -11.24
CA SER A 171 -57.32 24.39 -12.37
C SER A 171 -55.99 23.69 -12.07
N THR A 172 -55.64 22.89 -13.07
CA THR A 172 -54.59 21.87 -13.15
C THR A 172 -53.20 22.45 -13.38
N CYS A 173 -52.21 21.63 -13.04
CA CYS A 173 -50.79 21.79 -13.28
C CYS A 173 -50.44 22.02 -14.77
N GLY A 174 -49.33 22.73 -15.00
CA GLY A 174 -48.65 22.82 -16.29
C GLY A 174 -47.30 23.52 -16.12
N LEU A 175 -46.23 22.77 -16.34
CA LEU A 175 -44.82 23.19 -16.35
C LEU A 175 -44.54 24.17 -17.50
N ASP A 176 -43.56 25.07 -17.33
CA ASP A 176 -42.28 25.04 -18.06
C ASP A 176 -41.55 26.41 -18.05
N VAL A 177 -40.22 26.31 -17.87
CA VAL A 177 -39.10 27.29 -17.98
C VAL A 177 -38.95 28.36 -16.90
#